data_AF-A0A1G5JMT8-F1
#
_entry.id   AF-A0A1G5JMT8-F1
#
_cell.length_a   1.000
_cell.length_b   1.000
_cell.length_c   1.000
_cell.angle_alpha   90.00
_cell.angle_beta   90.00
_cell.angle_gamma   90.00
#
_symmetry.space_group_name_H-M   'P 1'
#
loop_
_entity.id
_entity.type
_entity.pdbx_description
1 polymer ?
#
loop_
_entity_poly.entity_id
_entity_poly.type
_entity_poly.pdbx_seq_one_letter_code
_entity_poly.pdbx_strand_id
1 'polypeptide(L)'
;MRLNKRVGIETIIVSFIFILLLVVWKVAQGMFLTLQHVPQGTPLQTSGAASQVDFGHVASGSGLMITLSVGGIFLLAIAYYVVRSYVVGKNKR
;
A
#
# COMPACT_ATOMS: atom_id res chain seq x y z
N MET A 1 -8.81 -6.13 -29.47
CA MET A 1 -9.77 -6.68 -28.48
C MET A 1 -10.70 -5.57 -28.02
N ARG A 2 -12.02 -5.72 -28.11
CA ARG A 2 -12.96 -4.76 -27.49
C ARG A 2 -12.92 -4.97 -25.97
N LEU A 3 -12.61 -3.91 -25.21
CA LEU A 3 -12.60 -3.96 -23.75
C LEU A 3 -14.02 -4.25 -23.23
N ASN A 4 -14.15 -5.27 -22.39
CA ASN A 4 -15.39 -5.55 -21.68
C ASN A 4 -15.60 -4.53 -20.55
N LYS A 5 -16.51 -3.58 -20.74
CA LYS A 5 -16.81 -2.51 -19.76
C LYS A 5 -17.15 -3.04 -18.38
N ARG A 6 -17.94 -4.13 -18.30
CA ARG A 6 -18.31 -4.79 -17.03
C ARG A 6 -17.10 -5.32 -16.26
N VAL A 7 -16.20 -6.03 -16.95
CA VAL A 7 -14.98 -6.58 -16.33
C VAL A 7 -14.01 -5.46 -15.95
N GLY A 8 -13.99 -4.36 -16.70
CA GLY A 8 -13.23 -3.16 -16.37
C GLY A 8 -13.67 -2.56 -15.03
N ILE A 9 -14.98 -2.36 -14.83
CA ILE A 9 -15.52 -1.86 -13.56
C ILE A 9 -15.21 -2.82 -12.40
N GLU A 10 -15.37 -4.13 -12.61
CA GLU A 10 -15.04 -5.14 -11.60
C GLU A 10 -13.56 -5.07 -11.19
N THR A 11 -12.65 -4.87 -12.16
CA THR A 11 -11.22 -4.73 -11.91
C THR A 11 -10.91 -3.47 -11.09
N ILE A 12 -11.58 -2.35 -11.38
CA ILE A 12 -11.41 -1.10 -10.63
C ILE A 12 -11.86 -1.31 -9.18
N ILE A 13 -13.03 -1.91 -8.96
CA ILE A 13 -13.56 -2.16 -7.62
C ILE A 13 -12.63 -3.09 -6.82
N VAL A 14 -12.18 -4.19 -7.42
CA VAL A 14 -11.27 -5.15 -6.77
C VAL A 14 -9.93 -4.48 -6.42
N SER A 15 -9.37 -3.70 -7.34
CA SER A 15 -8.13 -2.96 -7.09
C SER A 15 -8.30 -1.95 -5.96
N PHE A 16 -9.45 -1.26 -5.90
CA PHE A 16 -9.75 -0.32 -4.82
C PHE A 16 -9.84 -1.00 -3.46
N ILE A 17 -10.53 -2.14 -3.36
CA ILE A 17 -10.60 -2.95 -2.14
C ILE A 17 -9.21 -3.43 -1.72
N PHE A 18 -8.39 -3.87 -2.68
CA PHE A 18 -7.03 -4.31 -2.41
C PHE A 18 -6.16 -3.18 -1.83
N ILE A 19 -6.27 -1.97 -2.36
CA ILE A 19 -5.57 -0.79 -1.81
C ILE A 19 -6.02 -0.52 -0.38
N LEU A 20 -7.33 -0.59 -0.07
CA LEU A 20 -7.81 -0.41 1.30
C LEU A 20 -7.21 -1.44 2.26
N LEU A 21 -7.10 -2.71 1.85
CA LEU A 21 -6.45 -3.74 2.66
C LEU A 21 -4.97 -3.44 2.91
N LEU A 22 -4.24 -2.94 1.91
CA LEU A 22 -2.85 -2.51 2.08
C LEU A 22 -2.72 -1.35 3.08
N VAL A 23 -3.65 -0.39 3.04
CA VAL A 23 -3.67 0.73 4.00
C VAL A 23 -3.90 0.22 5.43
N VAL A 24 -4.90 -0.64 5.64
CA VAL A 24 -5.16 -1.25 6.95
C VAL A 24 -3.93 -2.03 7.45
N TRP A 25 -3.27 -2.78 6.57
CA TRP A 25 -2.04 -3.48 6.90
C TRP A 25 -0.92 -2.54 7.33
N LYS A 26 -0.75 -1.39 6.66
CA LYS A 26 0.25 -0.39 7.04
C LYS A 26 -0.04 0.26 8.39
N VAL A 27 -1.31 0.52 8.69
CA VAL A 27 -1.73 1.01 10.01
C VAL A 27 -1.39 -0.03 11.09
N ALA A 28 -1.73 -1.30 10.87
CA ALA A 28 -1.40 -2.38 11.80
C ALA A 28 0.11 -2.53 12.03
N GLN A 29 0.92 -2.46 10.95
CA GLN A 29 2.38 -2.44 11.07
C GLN A 29 2.88 -1.25 11.90
N GLY A 30 2.35 -0.05 11.66
CA GLY A 30 2.68 1.14 12.44
C GLY A 30 2.36 0.97 13.92
N MET A 31 1.15 0.48 14.24
CA MET A 31 0.74 0.20 15.63
C MET A 31 1.67 -0.81 16.29
N PHE A 32 2.01 -1.90 15.60
CA PHE A 32 2.93 -2.91 16.12
C PHE A 32 4.31 -2.34 16.44
N LEU A 33 4.85 -1.49 15.56
CA LEU A 33 6.13 -0.81 15.78
C LEU A 33 6.08 0.11 17.01
N THR A 34 4.99 0.86 17.19
CA THR A 34 4.81 1.74 18.37
C THR A 34 4.64 0.99 19.69
N LEU A 35 4.16 -0.26 19.66
CA LEU A 35 4.09 -1.11 20.86
C LEU A 35 5.47 -1.62 21.28
N GLN A 36 6.38 -1.82 20.32
CA GLN A 36 7.72 -2.36 20.59
C GLN A 36 8.78 -1.28 20.83
N HIS A 37 8.57 -0.06 20.33
CA HIS A 37 9.52 1.04 20.44
C HIS A 37 8.95 2.17 21.30
N VAL A 38 9.49 2.33 22.50
CA VAL A 38 9.36 3.57 23.27
C VAL A 38 10.33 4.58 22.67
N PRO A 39 9.87 5.73 22.13
CA PRO A 39 10.76 6.74 21.61
C PRO A 39 11.67 7.24 22.74
N GLN A 40 12.97 7.02 22.61
CA GLN A 40 13.94 7.53 23.58
C GLN A 40 14.11 9.02 23.32
N GLY A 41 13.54 9.85 24.20
CA GLY A 41 13.85 11.27 24.23
C GLY A 41 15.30 11.45 24.66
N THR A 42 16.16 11.93 23.76
CA THR A 42 17.48 12.42 24.13
C THR A 42 17.31 13.57 25.13
N PRO A 43 17.95 13.52 26.32
CA PRO A 43 17.87 14.62 27.28
C PRO A 43 18.59 15.84 26.70
N LEU A 44 17.84 16.90 26.38
CA LEU A 44 18.43 18.19 26.07
C LEU A 44 18.96 18.83 27.36
N GLN A 45 20.22 19.26 27.32
CA GLN A 45 20.68 20.29 28.25
C GLN A 45 19.79 21.53 28.08
N THR A 46 19.29 22.01 29.20
CA THR A 46 18.34 23.10 29.35
C THR A 46 18.75 24.37 28.60
N SER A 47 18.15 24.62 27.43
CA SER A 47 17.71 25.94 26.93
C SER A 47 17.25 25.85 25.47
N GLY A 48 15.95 26.01 25.22
CA GLY A 48 15.37 26.14 23.88
C GLY A 48 14.48 24.95 23.50
N ALA A 49 13.24 25.28 23.14
CA ALA A 49 12.14 24.41 22.70
C ALA A 49 12.52 23.01 22.16
N ALA A 50 11.80 21.99 22.63
CA ALA A 50 11.92 20.60 22.17
C ALA A 50 11.61 20.50 20.67
N SER A 51 12.63 20.41 19.83
CA SER A 51 12.46 20.36 18.36
C SER A 51 12.71 18.98 17.74
N GLN A 52 13.06 17.95 18.50
CA GLN A 52 13.33 16.64 17.89
C GLN A 52 13.00 15.48 18.83
N VAL A 53 11.90 14.80 18.53
CA VAL A 53 11.58 13.49 19.09
C VAL A 53 12.14 12.45 18.12
N ASP A 54 13.15 11.70 18.55
CA ASP A 54 13.77 10.66 17.72
C ASP A 54 12.92 9.39 17.79
N PHE A 55 12.17 9.12 16.73
CA PHE A 55 11.36 7.91 16.59
C PHE A 55 12.18 6.71 16.12
N GLY A 56 13.52 6.80 16.15
CA GLY A 56 14.40 5.86 15.46
C GLY A 56 14.24 5.99 13.94
N HIS A 57 15.06 5.26 13.20
CA HIS A 57 15.05 5.32 11.74
C HIS A 57 13.70 4.84 11.20
N VAL A 58 12.78 5.78 10.94
CA VAL A 58 11.56 5.49 10.20
C VAL A 58 12.04 4.98 8.84
N ALA A 59 11.73 3.72 8.52
CA ALA A 59 12.02 3.14 7.22
C ALA A 59 11.19 3.89 6.16
N SER A 60 11.69 5.07 5.74
CA SER A 60 11.14 5.79 4.62
C SER A 60 11.38 4.91 3.40
N GLY A 61 10.30 4.51 2.74
CA GLY A 61 10.40 3.68 1.55
C GLY A 61 11.28 4.40 0.54
N SER A 62 12.38 3.78 0.12
CA SER A 62 13.22 4.33 -0.95
C SER A 62 12.37 4.58 -2.20
N GLY A 63 12.75 5.54 -3.04
CA GLY A 63 11.98 5.84 -4.26
C GLY A 63 11.69 4.59 -5.10
N LEU A 64 12.64 3.64 -5.13
CA LEU A 64 12.50 2.33 -5.76
C LEU A 64 11.37 1.49 -5.15
N MET A 65 11.27 1.43 -3.82
CA MET A 65 10.18 0.72 -3.13
C MET A 65 8.81 1.33 -3.43
N ILE A 66 8.73 2.66 -3.54
CA ILE A 66 7.49 3.35 -3.92
C ILE A 66 7.13 3.00 -5.36
N THR A 67 8.07 3.06 -6.29
CA THR A 67 7.86 2.70 -7.71
C THR A 67 7.42 1.24 -7.86
N LEU A 68 8.06 0.31 -7.16
CA LEU A 68 7.67 -1.10 -7.17
C LEU A 68 6.26 -1.31 -6.59
N SER A 69 5.91 -0.57 -5.54
CA SER A 69 4.58 -0.65 -4.92
C SER A 69 3.49 -0.19 -5.89
N VAL A 70 3.70 0.97 -6.53
CA VAL A 70 2.77 1.50 -7.53
C VAL A 70 2.69 0.59 -8.75
N GLY A 71 3.83 0.15 -9.27
CA GLY A 71 3.90 -0.77 -10.41
C GLY A 71 3.21 -2.11 -10.12
N GLY A 72 3.38 -2.65 -8.91
CA GLY A 72 2.73 -3.88 -8.47
C GLY A 72 1.21 -3.79 -8.47
N ILE A 73 0.64 -2.64 -8.07
CA ILE A 73 -0.81 -2.41 -8.12
C ILE A 73 -1.31 -2.44 -9.57
N PHE A 74 -0.61 -1.77 -10.49
CA PHE A 74 -0.98 -1.79 -11.91
C PHE A 74 -0.86 -3.18 -12.53
N LEU A 75 0.21 -3.92 -12.21
CA LEU A 75 0.38 -5.30 -12.66
C LEU A 75 -0.74 -6.21 -12.15
N LEU A 76 -1.14 -6.07 -10.89
CA LEU A 76 -2.25 -6.82 -10.31
C LEU A 76 -3.57 -6.49 -11.02
N ALA A 77 -3.84 -5.21 -11.30
CA ALA A 77 -5.04 -4.80 -12.03
C ALA A 77 -5.08 -5.38 -13.45
N ILE A 78 -3.96 -5.35 -14.17
CA ILE A 78 -3.84 -5.93 -15.51
C ILE A 78 -4.04 -7.45 -15.46
N ALA A 79 -3.35 -8.14 -14.55
CA ALA A 79 -3.45 -9.59 -14.39
C ALA A 79 -4.89 -10.01 -14.08
N TYR A 80 -5.55 -9.33 -13.14
CA TYR A 80 -6.95 -9.59 -12.79
C TYR A 80 -7.88 -9.40 -13.99
N TYR A 81 -7.74 -8.27 -14.71
CA TYR A 81 -8.56 -7.99 -15.88
C TYR A 81 -8.43 -9.07 -16.95
N VAL A 82 -7.19 -9.49 -17.24
CA VAL A 82 -6.89 -10.50 -18.26
C VAL A 82 -7.51 -11.83 -17.86
N VAL A 83 -7.23 -12.33 -16.65
CA VAL A 83 -7.77 -13.61 -16.15
C VAL A 83 -9.29 -13.59 -16.17
N ARG A 84 -9.91 -12.51 -15.66
CA ARG A 84 -11.37 -12.40 -15.62
C ARG A 84 -12.00 -12.31 -17.00
N SER A 85 -11.34 -11.62 -17.93
CA SER A 85 -11.80 -11.54 -19.32
C SER A 85 -11.76 -12.90 -20.02
N TYR A 86 -10.74 -13.72 -19.76
CA TYR A 86 -10.67 -15.09 -20.26
C TYR A 86 -11.77 -15.98 -19.67
N VAL A 87 -12.01 -15.90 -18.36
CA VAL A 87 -13.06 -16.69 -17.68
C VAL A 87 -14.46 -16.33 -18.22
N VAL A 88 -14.76 -15.04 -18.33
CA VAL A 88 -16.06 -14.58 -18.86
C VAL A 88 -16.21 -14.93 -20.34
N GLY A 89 -15.12 -14.88 -21.12
CA GLY A 89 -15.12 -15.32 -22.52
C GLY A 89 -15.36 -16.82 -22.67
N LYS A 90 -14.79 -17.64 -21.78
CA LYS A 90 -15.01 -19.09 -21.75
C LYS A 90 -16.44 -19.46 -21.35
N ASN A 91 -17.05 -18.72 -20.43
CA ASN A 91 -18.40 -18.99 -19.95
C ASN A 91 -19.53 -18.58 -20.94
N LYS A 92 -19.17 -17.93 -22.06
CA LYS A 92 -20.11 -17.56 -23.13
C LYS A 92 -20.06 -18.50 -24.35
N ARG A 93 -19.11 -19.45 -24.38
CA ARG A 93 -19.03 -20.53 -25.36
C ARG A 93 -19.63 -21.79 -24.76
#